data_AF-A0ABD5DFA4-F1
#
_entry.id   AF-A0ABD5DFA4-F1
#
_cell.length_a   1.000
_cell.length_b   1.000
_cell.length_c   1.000
_cell.angle_alpha   90.00
_cell.angle_beta   90.00
_cell.angle_gamma   90.00
#
_symmetry.space_group_name_H-M   'P 1'
#
loop_
_entity.id
_entity.type
_entity.pdbx_description
1 polymer ?
#
loop_
_entity_poly.entity_id
_entity_poly.type
_entity_poly.pdbx_seq_one_letter_code
_entity_poly.pdbx_strand_id
1 'polypeptide(L)'
;QLTAGVAYLLKKNGVRVIDGTARLRGKGQITVEDARGEARDYRADHVILATGARPRALPGIAPDGEHIWTYFEALRPKLLPKSLL
;
A
#
# COMPACT_ATOMS: atom_id res chain seq x y z
N GLN A 1 -2.63 5.00 4.28
CA GLN A 1 -2.84 5.87 5.46
C GLN A 1 -3.23 4.99 6.63
N LEU A 2 -2.60 5.15 7.80
CA LEU A 2 -2.93 4.39 9.00
C LEU A 2 -4.29 4.83 9.56
N THR A 3 -5.09 3.89 10.04
CA THR A 3 -6.29 4.22 10.82
C THR A 3 -5.89 4.72 12.21
N ALA A 4 -6.75 5.50 12.85
CA ALA A 4 -6.45 6.12 14.15
C ALA A 4 -6.03 5.08 15.22
N GLY A 5 -6.69 3.92 15.26
CA GLY A 5 -6.35 2.85 16.20
C GLY A 5 -4.96 2.27 15.99
N VAL A 6 -4.57 2.02 14.73
CA VAL A 6 -3.24 1.48 14.41
C VAL A 6 -2.14 2.52 14.70
N ALA A 7 -2.38 3.79 14.34
CA ALA A 7 -1.45 4.87 14.66
C ALA A 7 -1.22 5.00 16.18
N TYR A 8 -2.28 4.89 16.97
CA TYR A 8 -2.18 4.85 18.44
C TYR A 8 -1.33 3.68 18.93
N LEU A 9 -1.57 2.46 18.43
CA LEU A 9 -0.82 1.28 18.86
C LEU A 9 0.68 1.38 18.53
N LEU A 10 1.04 1.84 17.33
CA LEU A 10 2.44 2.02 16.94
C LEU A 10 3.15 3.04 17.83
N LYS A 11 2.50 4.18 18.11
CA LYS A 11 3.03 5.20 19.02
C LYS A 11 3.18 4.66 20.45
N LYS A 12 2.16 3.96 20.97
CA LYS A 12 2.19 3.36 22.32
C LYS A 12 3.36 2.39 22.50
N ASN A 13 3.75 1.68 21.45
CA ASN A 13 4.83 0.71 21.46
C ASN A 13 6.18 1.30 21.00
N GLY A 14 6.31 2.63 20.87
CA GLY A 14 7.58 3.27 20.52
C GLY A 14 8.06 3.01 19.09
N VAL A 15 7.16 2.59 18.19
CA VAL A 15 7.51 2.31 16.79
C VAL A 15 7.62 3.63 16.03
N ARG A 16 8.80 3.88 15.43
CA ARG A 16 8.98 5.03 14.53
C ARG A 16 8.30 4.75 13.19
N VAL A 17 7.30 5.55 12.86
CA VAL A 17 6.67 5.56 11.53
C VAL A 17 7.41 6.55 10.64
N ILE A 18 7.75 6.12 9.43
CA ILE A 18 8.40 6.95 8.41
C ILE A 18 7.48 6.95 7.21
N ASP A 19 6.88 8.10 6.91
CA ASP A 19 6.00 8.26 5.75
C ASP A 19 6.83 8.43 4.48
N GLY A 20 6.57 7.58 3.49
CA GLY A 20 7.24 7.64 2.19
C GLY A 20 7.23 6.32 1.44
N THR A 21 7.82 6.32 0.25
CA THR A 21 8.03 5.11 -0.56
C THR A 21 9.41 4.55 -0.28
N ALA A 22 9.46 3.33 0.27
CA ALA A 22 10.71 2.65 0.59
C ALA A 22 11.21 1.79 -0.56
N ARG A 23 12.53 1.79 -0.79
CA ARG A 23 13.23 0.88 -1.71
C ARG A 23 14.38 0.19 -0.99
N LEU A 24 14.43 -1.14 -1.06
CA LEU A 24 15.54 -1.93 -0.52
C LEU A 24 16.76 -1.79 -1.45
N ARG A 25 17.88 -1.33 -0.92
CA ARG A 25 19.16 -1.20 -1.65
C ARG A 25 20.09 -2.40 -1.45
N GLY A 26 19.70 -3.33 -0.58
CA GLY A 26 20.49 -4.51 -0.21
C GLY A 26 21.28 -4.31 1.08
N LYS A 27 21.77 -5.40 1.67
CA LYS A 27 22.57 -5.40 2.92
C LYS A 27 21.96 -4.61 4.08
N GLY A 28 20.62 -4.59 4.18
CA GLY A 28 19.91 -3.86 5.23
C GLY A 28 19.84 -2.34 5.03
N GLN A 29 20.20 -1.80 3.85
CA GLN A 29 19.97 -0.39 3.50
C GLN A 29 18.62 -0.18 2.81
N ILE A 30 17.91 0.86 3.23
CA ILE A 30 16.60 1.26 2.71
C ILE A 30 16.65 2.75 2.41
N THR A 31 16.30 3.14 1.18
CA THR A 31 16.04 4.55 0.85
C THR A 31 14.54 4.79 0.96
N VAL A 32 14.13 5.85 1.66
CA VAL A 32 12.73 6.28 1.73
C VAL A 32 12.62 7.66 1.09
N GLU A 33 11.73 7.76 0.11
CA GLU A 33 11.38 9.01 -0.57
C GLU A 33 10.05 9.53 -0.01
N ASP A 34 10.05 10.75 0.50
CA ASP A 34 8.85 11.38 1.07
C ASP A 34 7.91 11.94 -0.02
N ALA A 35 6.78 12.50 0.38
CA ALA A 35 5.79 13.07 -0.55
C ALA A 35 6.30 14.31 -1.32
N ARG A 36 7.42 14.91 -0.90
CA ARG A 36 8.08 16.05 -1.56
C ARG A 36 9.22 15.61 -2.48
N GLY A 37 9.50 14.31 -2.56
CA GLY A 37 10.60 13.75 -3.33
C GLY A 37 11.95 13.79 -2.59
N GLU A 38 11.99 14.15 -1.31
CA GLU A 38 13.23 14.09 -0.53
C GLU A 38 13.54 12.63 -0.17
N ALA A 39 14.73 12.16 -0.54
CA ALA A 39 15.20 10.82 -0.25
C ALA A 39 16.10 10.80 1.00
N ARG A 40 15.87 9.83 1.89
CA ARG A 40 16.70 9.58 3.08
C ARG A 40 17.05 8.11 3.19
N ASP A 41 18.29 7.84 3.55
CA ASP A 41 18.77 6.47 3.75
C ASP A 41 18.68 6.03 5.21
N TYR A 42 18.30 4.78 5.40
CA TYR A 42 18.16 4.11 6.67
C TYR A 42 18.88 2.76 6.63
N ARG A 43 19.31 2.30 7.81
CA ARG A 43 19.90 0.97 7.98
C ARG A 43 19.15 0.20 9.05
N ALA A 44 18.96 -1.09 8.80
CA ALA A 44 18.38 -2.03 9.75
C ALA A 44 19.12 -3.38 9.66
N ASP A 45 19.27 -4.05 10.80
CA ASP A 45 19.90 -5.38 10.86
C ASP A 45 18.99 -6.45 10.25
N HIS A 46 17.68 -6.28 10.42
CA HIS A 46 16.65 -7.18 9.87
C HIS A 46 15.58 -6.38 9.13
N VAL A 47 15.11 -6.95 8.02
CA VAL A 47 14.10 -6.31 7.15
C VAL A 47 12.97 -7.29 6.87
N ILE A 48 11.75 -6.88 7.16
CA ILE A 48 10.52 -7.62 6.84
C ILE A 48 9.83 -6.90 5.68
N LEU A 49 9.62 -7.60 4.56
CA LEU A 49 8.89 -7.07 3.40
C LEU A 49 7.40 -7.36 3.54
N ALA A 50 6.62 -6.31 3.76
CA ALA A 50 5.17 -6.37 3.94
C ALA A 50 4.43 -5.38 3.02
N THR A 51 4.77 -5.36 1.73
CA THR A 51 4.27 -4.39 0.73
C THR A 51 2.83 -4.63 0.26
N GLY A 52 2.19 -5.69 0.75
CA GLY A 52 0.83 -6.06 0.33
C GLY A 52 0.76 -6.60 -1.10
N ALA A 53 -0.43 -6.51 -1.69
CA ALA A 53 -0.74 -6.99 -3.03
C ALA A 53 -1.45 -5.90 -3.86
N ARG A 54 -1.52 -6.11 -5.18
CA ARG A 54 -2.26 -5.27 -6.12
C ARG A 54 -3.13 -6.15 -7.02
N PRO A 55 -4.30 -5.66 -7.48
CA PRO A 55 -5.13 -6.43 -8.41
C PRO A 55 -4.37 -6.72 -9.70
N ARG A 56 -4.55 -7.92 -10.23
CA ARG A 56 -3.99 -8.34 -11.52
C ARG A 56 -5.06 -8.14 -12.59
N ALA A 57 -4.73 -7.40 -13.64
CA ALA A 57 -5.55 -7.34 -14.85
C ALA A 57 -5.31 -8.58 -15.72
N LEU A 58 -6.36 -9.10 -16.34
CA LEU A 58 -6.23 -10.17 -17.33
C LEU A 58 -5.90 -9.54 -18.70
N PRO A 59 -5.05 -10.18 -19.53
CA PRO A 59 -4.81 -9.69 -20.89
C PRO A 59 -6.13 -9.56 -21.65
N GLY A 60 -6.38 -8.38 -22.23
CA GLY A 60 -7.62 -8.08 -22.95
C GLY A 60 -8.82 -7.68 -22.08
N ILE A 61 -8.72 -7.75 -20.75
CA ILE A 61 -9.79 -7.37 -19.81
C ILE A 61 -9.20 -6.44 -18.75
N ALA A 62 -9.10 -5.16 -19.12
CA ALA A 62 -8.65 -4.12 -18.21
C ALA A 62 -9.83 -3.66 -17.32
N PRO A 63 -9.64 -3.53 -16.00
CA PRO A 63 -10.63 -2.89 -15.13
C PRO A 63 -10.92 -1.47 -15.60
N ASP A 64 -12.20 -1.13 -15.78
CA ASP A 64 -12.67 0.17 -16.25
C ASP A 64 -13.24 1.04 -15.12
N GLY A 65 -13.49 0.43 -13.95
CA GLY A 65 -14.08 1.12 -12.80
C GLY A 65 -15.61 1.25 -12.84
N GLU A 66 -16.27 0.75 -13.89
CA GLU A 66 -17.71 0.86 -14.11
C GLU A 66 -18.39 -0.50 -14.31
N HIS A 67 -17.89 -1.34 -15.21
CA HIS A 67 -18.44 -2.67 -15.52
C HIS A 67 -17.43 -3.80 -15.23
N ILE A 68 -16.15 -3.54 -15.44
CA ILE A 68 -15.05 -4.46 -15.15
C ILE A 68 -14.38 -4.00 -13.87
N TRP A 69 -14.68 -4.71 -12.78
CA TRP A 69 -14.27 -4.33 -11.44
C TRP A 69 -13.03 -5.09 -10.98
N THR A 70 -12.22 -4.41 -10.17
CA THR A 70 -11.33 -5.07 -9.21
C THR A 70 -12.05 -5.24 -7.88
N TYR A 71 -11.37 -5.81 -6.88
CA TYR A 71 -11.92 -5.88 -5.53
C TYR A 71 -12.18 -4.49 -4.92
N PHE A 72 -11.52 -3.42 -5.41
CA PHE A 72 -11.73 -2.07 -4.90
C PHE A 72 -13.15 -1.58 -5.17
N GLU A 73 -13.59 -1.69 -6.42
CA GLU A 73 -14.93 -1.29 -6.84
C GLU A 73 -15.99 -2.22 -6.23
N ALA A 74 -15.72 -3.52 -6.16
CA ALA A 74 -16.65 -4.49 -5.58
C ALA A 74 -16.92 -4.25 -4.09
N LEU A 75 -15.94 -3.76 -3.32
CA LEU A 75 -16.10 -3.46 -1.89
C LEU A 75 -16.72 -2.07 -1.64
N ARG A 76 -16.72 -1.18 -2.63
CA ARG A 76 -17.28 0.18 -2.52
C ARG A 76 -18.04 0.58 -3.79
N PRO A 77 -19.10 -0.17 -4.16
CA PRO A 77 -19.81 0.10 -5.39
C PRO A 77 -20.58 1.43 -5.26
N LYS A 78 -20.52 2.26 -6.31
CA LYS A 78 -21.35 3.47 -6.39
C LYS A 78 -22.83 3.14 -6.53
N LEU A 79 -23.14 2.01 -7.17
CA LEU A 79 -24.49 1.52 -7.39
C LEU A 79 -24.49 0.00 -7.30
N LEU A 80 -25.55 -0.58 -6.72
CA LEU A 80 -25.69 -2.03 -6.63
C LEU A 80 -26.05 -2.59 -8.02
N PRO A 81 -25.23 -3.47 -8.62
CA PRO A 81 -25.52 -4.01 -9.94
C PRO A 81 -26.69 -4.99 -9.84
N LYS A 82 -27.50 -5.08 -10.90
CA LYS A 82 -28.62 -6.03 -10.95
C LYS A 82 -28.16 -7.49 -11.00
N SER A 83 -26.95 -7.74 -11.52
CA SER A 83 -26.31 -9.05 -11.58
C SER A 83 -24.78 -8.90 -11.61
N LEU A 84 -24.07 -9.91 -11.12
CA LEU A 84 -22.60 -10.05 -11.19
C LEU A 84 -22.27 -11.35 -11.95
N LEU A 85 -21.23 -11.31 -12.78
CA LEU A 85 -20.72 -12.44 -13.56
C LEU A 85 -19.49 -13.06 -12.90
#